data_AF-A9DNA0-F1
#
_entry.id   AF-A9DNA0-F1
#
_cell.length_a   1.000
_cell.length_b   1.000
_cell.length_c   1.000
_cell.angle_alpha   90.00
_cell.angle_beta   90.00
_cell.angle_gamma   90.00
#
_symmetry.space_group_name_H-M   'P 1'
#
loop_
_entity.id
_entity.type
_entity.pdbx_description
1 polymer ?
#
loop_
_entity_poly.entity_id
_entity_poly.type
_entity_poly.pdbx_seq_one_letter_code
_entity_poly.pdbx_strand_id
1 'polypeptide(L)'
;MKYLISFFCLALLFAACERFEKPAKPFPLYFQKTPSECGPACLKMVSDHYGGDYTFETLALISQMKRYEGTSMGQISEAASMLGLYNLAVKIDYQTLLEEVPYPAMLHWDGHHFLVVYKMDKDSVWLADPARGYVSYTKEEFLPHWLAKDTLNPLQEGYALLFEPTDSFFDPRTKIKVQIQSRIEKKKKDALILQEEEDN
;
A
#
# COMPACT_ATOMS: atom_id res chain seq x y z
N MET A 1 22.04 -65.37 8.85
CA MET A 1 22.26 -64.44 9.98
C MET A 1 22.48 -63.06 9.39
N LYS A 2 21.61 -62.10 9.77
CA LYS A 2 21.70 -60.64 9.60
C LYS A 2 21.73 -60.11 8.17
N TYR A 3 20.58 -59.67 7.64
CA TYR A 3 20.37 -58.38 6.94
C TYR A 3 18.86 -58.25 6.68
N LEU A 4 18.09 -58.02 7.75
CA LEU A 4 16.72 -57.53 7.67
C LEU A 4 16.70 -56.12 8.26
N ILE A 5 17.41 -55.20 7.62
CA ILE A 5 17.41 -53.79 7.99
C ILE A 5 16.23 -53.15 7.26
N SER A 6 15.08 -53.22 7.93
CA SER A 6 14.10 -52.16 8.08
C SER A 6 14.09 -51.08 6.97
N PHE A 7 13.40 -51.38 5.86
CA PHE A 7 12.92 -50.36 4.92
C PHE A 7 11.81 -49.46 5.50
N PHE A 8 11.39 -49.70 6.74
CA PHE A 8 10.29 -48.99 7.40
C PHE A 8 10.72 -47.71 8.16
N CYS A 9 12.00 -47.31 8.07
CA CYS A 9 12.50 -46.14 8.81
C CYS A 9 12.82 -44.92 7.91
N LEU A 10 12.61 -45.01 6.59
CA LEU A 10 12.86 -43.88 5.67
C LEU A 10 11.58 -43.17 5.21
N ALA A 11 10.39 -43.72 5.51
CA ALA A 11 9.10 -43.10 5.18
C ALA A 11 8.57 -42.16 6.28
N LEU A 12 9.23 -42.08 7.44
CA LEU A 12 8.81 -41.23 8.58
C LEU A 12 9.59 -39.91 8.68
N LEU A 13 10.55 -39.65 7.78
CA LEU A 13 11.23 -38.35 7.68
C LEU A 13 10.54 -37.38 6.69
N PHE A 14 9.52 -37.84 5.97
CA PHE A 14 8.72 -37.00 5.05
C PHE A 14 7.35 -36.58 5.61
N ALA A 15 6.97 -37.07 6.79
CA ALA A 15 5.65 -36.83 7.38
C ALA A 15 5.76 -36.42 8.85
N ALA A 16 6.19 -35.17 9.07
CA ALA A 16 5.87 -34.33 10.24
C ALA A 16 6.78 -33.09 10.27
N CYS A 17 6.81 -32.31 9.19
CA CYS A 17 6.98 -30.87 9.36
C CYS A 17 5.61 -30.27 9.04
N GLU A 18 4.66 -30.52 9.94
CA GLU A 18 3.55 -29.58 10.10
C GLU A 18 4.21 -28.26 10.52
N ARG A 19 4.54 -27.45 9.51
CA ARG A 19 4.75 -26.03 9.73
C ARG A 19 3.48 -25.59 10.43
N PHE A 20 3.63 -25.18 11.68
CA PHE A 20 2.63 -24.40 12.39
C PHE A 20 2.42 -23.16 11.52
N GLU A 21 1.47 -23.23 10.58
CA GLU A 21 1.09 -22.10 9.75
C GLU A 21 0.52 -21.08 10.72
N LYS A 22 1.37 -20.11 11.10
CA LYS A 22 0.92 -18.93 11.82
C LYS A 22 -0.28 -18.41 11.04
N PRO A 23 -1.45 -18.21 11.68
CA PRO A 23 -2.60 -17.66 10.98
C PRO A 23 -2.14 -16.35 10.34
N ALA A 24 -2.37 -16.23 9.04
CA ALA A 24 -1.95 -15.05 8.27
C ALA A 24 -2.51 -13.81 8.99
N LYS A 25 -1.62 -12.90 9.39
CA LYS A 25 -2.03 -11.66 10.06
C LYS A 25 -3.00 -10.93 9.11
N PRO A 26 -4.13 -10.38 9.61
CA PRO A 26 -5.01 -9.58 8.75
C PRO A 26 -4.21 -8.42 8.14
N PHE A 27 -4.59 -8.03 6.92
CA PHE A 27 -4.01 -6.87 6.25
C PHE A 27 -4.04 -5.65 7.18
N PRO A 28 -3.01 -4.79 7.27
CA PRO A 28 -3.06 -3.62 8.15
C PRO A 28 -4.17 -2.64 7.75
N LEU A 29 -4.87 -2.08 8.73
CA LEU A 29 -5.87 -1.02 8.51
C LEU A 29 -5.55 0.20 9.35
N TYR A 30 -5.56 1.38 8.72
CA TYR A 30 -5.32 2.65 9.39
C TYR A 30 -6.37 3.68 8.97
N PHE A 31 -7.11 4.21 9.95
CA PHE A 31 -8.18 5.19 9.70
C PHE A 31 -7.62 6.61 9.54
N GLN A 32 -8.16 7.33 8.56
CA GLN A 32 -7.88 8.76 8.39
C GLN A 32 -8.70 9.61 9.37
N LYS A 33 -8.16 10.73 9.83
CA LYS A 33 -8.88 11.73 10.62
C LYS A 33 -9.49 12.81 9.74
N THR A 34 -8.85 13.14 8.62
CA THR A 34 -9.35 14.09 7.62
C THR A 34 -9.34 13.48 6.21
N PRO A 35 -10.18 13.96 5.28
CA PRO A 35 -10.19 13.45 3.90
C PRO A 35 -8.82 13.52 3.19
N SER A 36 -8.00 14.50 3.53
CA SER A 36 -6.65 14.70 2.97
C SER A 36 -5.61 13.67 3.41
N GLU A 37 -5.91 12.86 4.44
CA GLU A 37 -5.00 11.86 5.02
C GLU A 37 -5.09 10.49 4.34
N CYS A 38 -6.00 10.29 3.38
CA CYS A 38 -6.22 8.99 2.69
C CYS A 38 -4.93 8.43 2.08
N GLY A 39 -4.16 9.25 1.36
CA GLY A 39 -2.91 8.85 0.71
C GLY A 39 -1.84 8.34 1.70
N PRO A 40 -1.41 9.15 2.69
CA PRO A 40 -0.47 8.72 3.72
C PRO A 40 -0.97 7.51 4.55
N ALA A 41 -2.28 7.43 4.82
CA ALA A 41 -2.87 6.28 5.50
C ALA A 41 -2.75 4.99 4.65
N CYS A 42 -2.98 5.08 3.34
CA CYS A 42 -2.79 3.95 2.43
C CYS A 42 -1.31 3.54 2.35
N LEU A 43 -0.39 4.50 2.26
CA LEU A 43 1.05 4.22 2.26
C LEU A 43 1.49 3.55 3.57
N LYS A 44 0.91 3.95 4.71
CA LYS A 44 1.13 3.29 6.02
C LYS A 44 0.71 1.82 5.95
N MET A 45 -0.50 1.52 5.47
CA MET A 45 -1.02 0.15 5.36
C MET A 45 -0.13 -0.73 4.47
N VAL A 46 0.29 -0.22 3.32
CA VAL A 46 1.23 -0.90 2.41
C VAL A 46 2.59 -1.12 3.09
N SER A 47 3.15 -0.10 3.74
CA SER A 47 4.45 -0.23 4.41
C SER A 47 4.41 -1.28 5.53
N ASP A 48 3.35 -1.30 6.33
CA ASP A 48 3.18 -2.25 7.43
C ASP A 48 3.00 -3.68 6.94
N HIS A 49 2.34 -3.85 5.77
CA HIS A 49 2.15 -5.15 5.15
C HIS A 49 3.51 -5.78 4.81
N TYR A 50 4.43 -4.99 4.26
CA TYR A 50 5.80 -5.42 3.97
C TYR A 50 6.73 -5.45 5.21
N GLY A 51 6.22 -5.17 6.41
CA GLY A 51 7.00 -5.20 7.64
C GLY A 51 7.75 -3.90 7.95
N GLY A 52 7.40 -2.81 7.29
CA GLY A 52 7.87 -1.46 7.63
C GLY A 52 7.38 -1.01 9.00
N ASP A 53 8.12 -0.06 9.59
CA ASP A 53 7.81 0.54 10.88
C ASP A 53 8.06 2.06 10.81
N TYR A 54 7.10 2.76 10.22
CA TYR A 54 7.09 4.21 10.06
C TYR A 54 5.90 4.81 10.78
N THR A 55 6.05 5.99 11.39
CA THR A 55 4.93 6.69 12.01
C THR A 55 4.07 7.37 10.96
N PHE A 56 2.79 7.58 11.26
CA PHE A 56 1.90 8.33 10.37
C PHE A 56 2.40 9.75 10.11
N GLU A 57 2.89 10.47 11.14
CA GLU A 57 3.43 11.83 10.98
C GLU A 57 4.60 11.85 9.98
N THR A 58 5.52 10.87 10.06
CA THR A 58 6.63 10.75 9.12
C THR A 58 6.12 10.57 7.69
N LEU A 59 5.17 9.67 7.48
CA LEU A 59 4.60 9.41 6.15
C LEU A 59 3.86 10.63 5.60
N ALA A 60 3.02 11.29 6.41
CA ALA A 60 2.30 12.49 6.01
C ALA A 60 3.24 13.64 5.60
N LEU A 61 4.38 13.78 6.28
CA LEU A 61 5.38 14.80 5.96
C LEU A 61 6.12 14.49 4.65
N ILE A 62 6.61 13.27 4.46
CA ILE A 62 7.35 12.91 3.23
C ILE A 62 6.44 12.81 2.00
N SER A 63 5.16 12.48 2.20
CA SER A 63 4.13 12.55 1.17
C SER A 63 3.68 13.99 0.88
N GLN A 64 4.26 15.00 1.54
CA GLN A 64 3.96 16.41 1.32
C GLN A 64 2.46 16.72 1.42
N MET A 65 1.77 16.02 2.34
CA MET A 65 0.32 16.10 2.47
C MET A 65 -0.12 17.52 2.83
N LYS A 66 -0.98 18.08 1.97
CA LYS A 66 -1.60 19.38 2.18
C LYS A 66 -2.97 19.22 2.83
N ARG A 67 -3.30 20.11 3.77
CA ARG A 67 -4.54 20.03 4.57
C ARG A 67 -5.80 20.01 3.70
N TYR A 68 -5.86 20.86 2.67
CA TYR A 68 -7.04 21.06 1.84
C TYR A 68 -7.00 20.32 0.50
N GLU A 69 -5.81 20.16 -0.10
CA GLU A 69 -5.65 19.51 -1.41
C GLU A 69 -5.47 17.98 -1.30
N GLY A 70 -5.08 17.46 -0.13
CA GLY A 70 -4.71 16.06 0.02
C GLY A 70 -3.30 15.78 -0.50
N THR A 71 -3.14 14.62 -1.13
CA THR A 71 -1.86 14.15 -1.70
C THR A 71 -2.11 13.62 -3.10
N SER A 72 -1.25 13.96 -4.05
CA SER A 72 -1.32 13.41 -5.42
C SER A 72 -0.66 12.02 -5.50
N MET A 73 -1.02 11.23 -6.52
CA MET A 73 -0.39 9.93 -6.76
C MET A 73 1.14 10.04 -6.95
N GLY A 74 1.63 11.11 -7.60
CA GLY A 74 3.06 11.36 -7.76
C GLY A 74 3.79 11.59 -6.43
N GLN A 75 3.18 12.34 -5.51
CA GLN A 75 3.74 12.54 -4.17
C GLN A 75 3.77 11.24 -3.34
N ILE A 76 2.76 10.39 -3.49
CA ILE A 76 2.77 9.05 -2.87
C ILE A 76 3.87 8.17 -3.47
N SER A 77 4.03 8.19 -4.80
CA SER A 77 5.10 7.46 -5.51
C SER A 77 6.50 7.90 -5.06
N GLU A 78 6.74 9.21 -4.93
CA GLU A 78 8.00 9.75 -4.41
C GLU A 78 8.24 9.31 -2.96
N ALA A 79 7.24 9.45 -2.09
CA ALA A 79 7.32 9.00 -0.70
C ALA A 79 7.61 7.50 -0.59
N ALA A 80 6.93 6.65 -1.37
CA ALA A 80 7.17 5.21 -1.41
C ALA A 80 8.60 4.88 -1.84
N SER A 81 9.13 5.60 -2.84
CA SER A 81 10.51 5.46 -3.29
C SER A 81 11.51 5.78 -2.17
N MET A 82 11.24 6.81 -1.36
CA MET A 82 12.07 7.14 -0.20
C MET A 82 12.06 6.06 0.88
N LEU A 83 10.94 5.32 1.03
CA LEU A 83 10.86 4.16 1.94
C LEU A 83 11.69 2.98 1.43
N GLY A 84 12.16 3.00 0.18
CA GLY A 84 12.81 1.86 -0.48
C GLY A 84 11.82 0.92 -1.16
N LEU A 85 10.57 1.34 -1.39
CA LEU A 85 9.62 0.59 -2.21
C LEU A 85 9.84 0.95 -3.68
N TYR A 86 10.09 -0.05 -4.51
CA TYR A 86 9.85 0.08 -5.94
C TYR A 86 8.36 0.27 -6.14
N ASN A 87 7.97 1.17 -7.04
CA ASN A 87 6.57 1.45 -7.30
C ASN A 87 6.34 1.83 -8.76
N LEU A 88 5.13 1.54 -9.25
CA LEU A 88 4.74 1.77 -10.63
C LEU A 88 3.29 2.27 -10.68
N ALA A 89 3.10 3.49 -11.18
CA ALA A 89 1.77 4.02 -11.48
C ALA A 89 1.31 3.48 -12.83
N VAL A 90 0.14 2.86 -12.86
CA VAL A 90 -0.44 2.25 -14.05
C VAL A 90 -1.88 2.70 -14.26
N LYS A 91 -2.32 2.65 -15.52
CA LYS A 91 -3.72 2.75 -15.92
C LYS A 91 -4.05 1.45 -16.64
N ILE A 92 -4.94 0.64 -16.06
CA ILE A 92 -5.19 -0.74 -16.49
C ILE A 92 -6.67 -1.08 -16.39
N ASP A 93 -7.10 -2.10 -17.14
CA ASP A 93 -8.44 -2.66 -17.04
C ASP A 93 -8.62 -3.58 -15.82
N TYR A 94 -9.86 -3.98 -15.56
CA TYR A 94 -10.22 -4.86 -14.44
C TYR A 94 -9.57 -6.24 -14.53
N GLN A 95 -9.42 -6.78 -15.75
CA GLN A 95 -8.91 -8.12 -15.94
C GLN A 95 -7.41 -8.17 -15.58
N THR A 96 -6.66 -7.18 -16.05
CA THR A 96 -5.26 -6.97 -15.70
C THR A 96 -5.10 -6.75 -14.20
N LEU A 97 -5.98 -5.95 -13.57
CA LEU A 97 -5.97 -5.77 -12.11
C LEU A 97 -6.18 -7.08 -11.35
N LEU A 98 -7.02 -7.98 -11.87
CA LEU A 98 -7.33 -9.27 -11.26
C LEU A 98 -6.21 -10.30 -11.42
N GLU A 99 -5.60 -10.38 -12.61
CA GLU A 99 -4.71 -11.49 -12.98
C GLU A 99 -3.22 -11.18 -12.85
N GLU A 100 -2.82 -9.93 -13.07
CA GLU A 100 -1.40 -9.56 -13.24
C GLU A 100 -0.85 -8.70 -12.10
N VAL A 101 -1.72 -8.06 -11.30
CA VAL A 101 -1.28 -7.11 -10.26
C VAL A 101 -0.96 -7.82 -8.95
N PRO A 102 0.28 -7.66 -8.41
CA PRO A 102 0.58 -8.13 -7.06
C PRO A 102 -0.13 -7.26 -6.01
N TYR A 103 -0.63 -7.90 -4.96
CA TYR A 103 -1.24 -7.21 -3.82
C TYR A 103 -0.28 -7.10 -2.64
N PRO A 104 -0.33 -6.00 -1.85
CA PRO A 104 -1.28 -4.89 -1.96
C PRO A 104 -0.95 -3.86 -3.05
N ALA A 105 -1.99 -3.28 -3.64
CA ALA A 105 -1.87 -2.14 -4.56
C ALA A 105 -2.79 -1.00 -4.10
N MET A 106 -2.38 0.25 -4.33
CA MET A 106 -3.20 1.41 -4.02
C MET A 106 -4.03 1.80 -5.23
N LEU A 107 -5.32 2.04 -5.05
CA LEU A 107 -6.24 2.42 -6.11
C LEU A 107 -6.62 3.89 -5.96
N HIS A 108 -6.72 4.59 -7.09
CA HIS A 108 -7.39 5.88 -7.13
C HIS A 108 -8.91 5.66 -7.23
N TRP A 109 -9.66 6.27 -6.34
CA TRP A 109 -11.07 5.98 -6.12
C TRP A 109 -11.91 7.24 -6.25
N ASP A 110 -12.99 7.18 -7.01
CA ASP A 110 -13.96 8.24 -7.27
C ASP A 110 -13.40 9.56 -7.82
N GLY A 111 -12.11 9.60 -8.18
CA GLY A 111 -11.43 10.79 -8.70
C GLY A 111 -10.77 11.66 -7.63
N HIS A 112 -10.89 11.32 -6.34
CA HIS A 112 -10.41 12.17 -5.25
C HIS A 112 -10.01 11.40 -3.97
N HIS A 113 -10.03 10.07 -3.97
CA HIS A 113 -9.76 9.24 -2.80
C HIS A 113 -8.72 8.17 -3.11
N PHE A 114 -8.03 7.68 -2.07
CA PHE A 114 -7.13 6.54 -2.16
C PHE A 114 -7.57 5.46 -1.18
N LEU A 115 -7.49 4.21 -1.64
CA LEU A 115 -7.70 3.01 -0.82
C LEU A 115 -6.75 1.90 -1.29
N VAL A 116 -6.66 0.82 -0.52
CA VAL A 116 -5.75 -0.30 -0.86
C VAL A 116 -6.56 -1.54 -1.20
N VAL A 117 -6.33 -2.11 -2.39
CA VAL A 117 -6.75 -3.49 -2.67
C VAL A 117 -5.70 -4.43 -2.11
N TYR A 118 -6.11 -5.34 -1.25
CA TYR A 118 -5.21 -6.31 -0.60
C TYR A 118 -5.50 -7.75 -0.98
N LYS A 119 -6.64 -8.00 -1.62
CA LYS A 119 -7.03 -9.29 -2.16
C LYS A 119 -8.10 -9.08 -3.22
N MET A 120 -8.09 -9.91 -4.24
CA MET A 120 -9.13 -9.96 -5.25
C MET A 120 -9.32 -11.40 -5.71
N ASP A 121 -10.54 -11.76 -6.07
CA ASP A 121 -10.82 -12.93 -6.87
C ASP A 121 -11.90 -12.60 -7.91
N LYS A 122 -12.35 -13.64 -8.61
CA LYS A 122 -13.35 -13.55 -9.68
C LYS A 122 -14.69 -12.94 -9.23
N ASP A 123 -15.06 -13.08 -7.96
CA ASP A 123 -16.38 -12.70 -7.45
C ASP A 123 -16.31 -11.45 -6.55
N SER A 124 -15.15 -11.16 -5.97
CA SER A 124 -15.02 -10.12 -4.95
C SER A 124 -13.69 -9.37 -4.99
N VAL A 125 -13.78 -8.05 -4.76
CA VAL A 125 -12.64 -7.16 -4.55
C VAL A 125 -12.61 -6.74 -3.09
N TRP A 126 -11.53 -7.08 -2.37
CA TRP A 126 -11.36 -6.71 -0.96
C TRP A 126 -10.45 -5.50 -0.81
N LEU A 127 -11.01 -4.46 -0.20
CA LEU A 127 -10.37 -3.16 -0.04
C LEU A 127 -10.22 -2.81 1.43
N ALA A 128 -9.10 -2.17 1.76
CA ALA A 128 -8.88 -1.48 3.01
C ALA A 128 -9.02 0.02 2.72
N ASP A 129 -10.14 0.59 3.13
CA ASP A 129 -10.47 1.99 2.93
C ASP A 129 -10.15 2.76 4.24
N PRO A 130 -9.25 3.77 4.21
CA PRO A 130 -8.95 4.55 5.41
C PRO A 130 -10.15 5.33 5.96
N ALA A 131 -11.21 5.54 5.18
CA ALA A 131 -12.44 6.19 5.65
C ALA A 131 -13.47 5.19 6.21
N ARG A 132 -13.50 3.95 5.72
CA ARG A 132 -14.61 3.00 5.96
C ARG A 132 -14.19 1.67 6.59
N GLY A 133 -12.89 1.39 6.66
CA GLY A 133 -12.37 0.12 7.12
C GLY A 133 -12.31 -0.92 6.00
N TYR A 134 -12.45 -2.20 6.35
CA TYR A 134 -12.52 -3.25 5.34
C TYR A 134 -13.87 -3.22 4.63
N VAL A 135 -13.83 -3.18 3.31
CA VAL A 135 -15.01 -3.27 2.44
C VAL A 135 -14.76 -4.29 1.34
N SER A 136 -15.83 -4.89 0.85
CA SER A 136 -15.79 -5.81 -0.29
C SER A 136 -16.85 -5.42 -1.30
N TYR A 137 -16.53 -5.55 -2.57
CA TYR A 137 -17.42 -5.21 -3.68
C TYR A 137 -17.47 -6.32 -4.70
N THR A 138 -18.63 -6.49 -5.37
CA THR A 138 -18.66 -7.21 -6.64
C THR A 138 -18.00 -6.37 -7.74
N LYS A 139 -17.70 -6.99 -8.89
CA LYS A 139 -17.17 -6.27 -10.06
C LYS A 139 -18.05 -5.08 -10.46
N GLU A 140 -19.36 -5.29 -10.48
CA GLU A 140 -20.35 -4.30 -10.92
C GLU A 140 -20.40 -3.09 -9.97
N GLU A 141 -20.24 -3.33 -8.66
CA GLU A 141 -20.18 -2.26 -7.66
C GLU A 141 -18.84 -1.53 -7.68
N PHE A 142 -17.75 -2.25 -7.95
CA PHE A 142 -16.39 -1.72 -7.92
C PHE A 142 -16.08 -0.77 -9.10
N LEU A 143 -16.46 -1.16 -10.31
CA LEU A 143 -16.07 -0.47 -11.55
C LEU A 143 -16.48 1.02 -11.58
N PRO A 144 -17.73 1.42 -11.25
CA PRO A 144 -18.14 2.82 -11.34
C PRO A 144 -17.29 3.77 -10.49
N HIS A 145 -16.70 3.26 -9.40
CA HIS A 145 -15.86 4.04 -8.50
C HIS A 145 -14.39 4.04 -8.89
N TRP A 146 -13.84 2.91 -9.34
CA TRP A 146 -12.41 2.80 -9.66
C TRP A 146 -12.04 3.35 -11.04
N LEU A 147 -12.95 3.23 -12.02
CA LEU A 147 -12.67 3.64 -13.40
C LEU A 147 -12.36 5.14 -13.50
N ALA A 148 -11.37 5.47 -14.32
CA ALA A 148 -11.01 6.86 -14.59
C ALA A 148 -12.16 7.56 -15.31
N LYS A 149 -12.67 8.66 -14.72
CA LYS A 149 -13.79 9.47 -15.23
C LYS A 149 -13.41 10.40 -16.41
N ASP A 150 -12.39 10.02 -17.17
CA ASP A 150 -11.89 10.73 -18.34
C ASP A 150 -12.81 10.44 -19.55
N THR A 151 -13.29 11.49 -20.22
CA THR A 151 -14.15 11.40 -21.42
C THR A 151 -13.47 10.71 -22.61
N LEU A 152 -12.15 10.51 -22.57
CA LEU A 152 -11.32 9.86 -23.57
C LEU A 152 -10.90 8.43 -23.19
N ASN A 153 -11.54 7.79 -22.20
CA ASN A 153 -11.22 6.42 -21.79
C ASN A 153 -12.17 5.36 -22.39
N PRO A 154 -11.99 4.95 -23.67
CA PRO A 154 -12.81 3.91 -24.28
C PRO A 154 -12.52 2.52 -23.69
N LEU A 155 -11.39 2.35 -23.02
CA LEU A 155 -10.88 1.06 -22.55
C LEU A 155 -11.39 0.66 -21.16
N GLN A 156 -12.18 1.51 -20.49
CA GLN A 156 -12.66 1.27 -19.13
C GLN A 156 -11.51 0.89 -18.19
N GLU A 157 -10.50 1.75 -18.13
CA GLU A 157 -9.35 1.58 -17.25
C GLU A 157 -9.45 2.41 -15.97
N GLY A 158 -8.89 1.92 -14.88
CA GLY A 158 -8.70 2.64 -13.62
C GLY A 158 -7.23 2.85 -13.31
N TYR A 159 -6.93 3.74 -12.36
CA TYR A 159 -5.55 4.00 -11.93
C TYR A 159 -5.19 3.17 -10.70
N ALA A 160 -3.98 2.61 -10.72
CA ALA A 160 -3.39 1.90 -9.60
C ALA A 160 -1.92 2.29 -9.42
N LEU A 161 -1.44 2.19 -8.18
CA LEU A 161 -0.04 2.32 -7.82
C LEU A 161 0.40 1.00 -7.16
N LEU A 162 1.32 0.31 -7.83
CA LEU A 162 1.86 -0.99 -7.43
C LEU A 162 3.11 -0.78 -6.58
N PHE A 163 3.42 -1.75 -5.72
CA PHE A 163 4.57 -1.66 -4.81
C PHE A 163 5.27 -3.00 -4.67
N GLU A 164 6.61 -2.97 -4.68
CA GLU A 164 7.45 -4.08 -4.27
C GLU A 164 8.58 -3.60 -3.34
N PRO A 165 8.86 -4.29 -2.23
CA PRO A 165 9.97 -3.93 -1.37
C PRO A 165 11.31 -4.26 -2.05
N THR A 166 12.24 -3.32 -2.01
CA THR A 166 13.63 -3.55 -2.41
C THR A 166 14.49 -3.89 -1.19
N ASP A 167 15.74 -4.30 -1.39
CA ASP A 167 16.72 -4.45 -0.30
C ASP A 167 16.86 -3.17 0.54
N SER A 168 16.69 -2.00 -0.10
CA SER A 168 16.75 -0.71 0.60
C SER A 168 15.58 -0.52 1.57
N PHE A 169 14.43 -1.16 1.35
CA PHE A 169 13.28 -1.08 2.26
C PHE A 169 13.60 -1.64 3.65
N PHE A 170 14.40 -2.71 3.70
CA PHE A 170 14.79 -3.39 4.93
C PHE A 170 16.08 -2.83 5.55
N ASP A 171 16.75 -1.89 4.88
CA ASP A 171 17.99 -1.28 5.35
C ASP A 171 17.72 -0.23 6.45
N PRO A 172 18.29 -0.37 7.66
CA PRO A 172 18.16 0.62 8.73
C PRO A 172 18.60 2.04 8.32
N ARG A 173 19.54 2.17 7.37
CA ARG A 173 20.00 3.45 6.84
C ARG A 173 18.87 4.19 6.11
N THR A 174 17.96 3.47 5.44
CA THR A 174 16.79 4.05 4.79
C THR A 174 15.85 4.67 5.80
N LYS A 175 15.59 3.98 6.93
CA LYS A 175 14.77 4.53 8.02
C LYS A 175 15.35 5.82 8.59
N ILE A 176 16.67 5.90 8.77
CA ILE A 176 17.35 7.14 9.20
C ILE A 176 17.18 8.25 8.16
N LYS A 177 17.40 7.96 6.87
CA LYS A 177 17.20 8.93 5.78
C LYS A 177 15.77 9.48 5.76
N VAL A 178 14.77 8.60 5.87
CA VAL A 178 13.35 8.98 5.92
C VAL A 178 13.05 9.88 7.12
N GLN A 179 13.57 9.56 8.31
CA GLN A 179 13.42 10.40 9.50
C GLN A 179 14.07 11.78 9.36
N ILE A 180 15.24 11.84 8.71
CA ILE A 180 15.90 13.12 8.42
C ILE A 180 15.06 13.93 7.43
N GLN A 181 14.59 13.30 6.35
CA GLN A 181 13.76 13.99 5.36
C GLN A 181 12.46 14.49 5.98
N SER A 182 11.77 13.71 6.82
CA SER A 182 10.55 14.18 7.48
C SER A 182 10.81 15.41 8.38
N ARG A 183 11.96 15.48 9.05
CA ARG A 183 12.35 16.68 9.82
C ARG A 183 12.64 17.89 8.93
N ILE A 184 13.21 17.67 7.74
CA ILE A 184 13.42 18.73 6.75
C ILE A 184 12.08 19.26 6.24
N GLU A 185 11.17 18.38 5.83
CA GLU A 185 9.84 18.79 5.34
C GLU A 185 9.03 19.50 6.43
N LYS A 186 9.15 19.07 7.69
CA LYS A 186 8.54 19.78 8.82
C LYS A 186 9.05 21.22 8.93
N LYS A 187 10.37 21.43 8.91
CA LYS A 187 10.95 22.78 8.97
C LYS A 187 10.51 23.66 7.79
N LYS A 188 10.42 23.11 6.58
CA LYS A 188 9.93 23.84 5.40
C LYS A 188 8.47 24.27 5.59
N LYS A 189 7.62 23.36 6.08
CA LYS A 189 6.22 23.62 6.34
C LYS A 189 6.04 24.69 7.41
N ASP A 190 6.78 24.61 8.50
CA ASP A 190 6.74 25.60 9.59
C ASP A 190 7.19 26.99 9.09
N ALA A 191 8.23 27.04 8.24
CA ALA A 191 8.69 28.30 7.64
C ALA A 191 7.66 28.93 6.69
N LEU A 192 6.93 28.12 5.91
CA LEU A 192 5.89 28.60 5.00
C LEU A 192 4.70 29.21 5.77
N ILE A 193 4.31 28.60 6.89
CA ILE A 193 3.22 29.11 7.74
C ILE A 193 3.58 30.51 8.28
N LEU A 194 4.82 30.71 8.72
CA LEU A 194 5.27 32.01 9.21
C LEU A 194 5.24 33.09 8.12
N GLN A 195 5.55 32.74 6.87
CA GLN A 195 5.47 33.67 5.74
C GLN A 195 4.01 34.05 5.41
N GLU A 196 3.09 33.08 5.44
CA GLU A 196 1.66 33.34 5.22
C GLU A 196 1.04 34.19 6.35
N GLU A 197 1.56 34.10 7.58
CA GLU A 197 1.14 34.96 8.70
C GLU A 197 1.73 36.38 8.64
N GLU A 198 2.93 36.56 8.07
CA GLU A 198 3.54 37.90 7.89
C GLU A 198 2.94 38.68 6.71
N ASP A 199 2.43 37.99 5.69
CA ASP A 199 1.83 38.60 4.48
C ASP A 199 0.32 38.92 4.62
N ASN A 200 -0.33 38.55 5.74
CA ASN A 200 -1.75 38.80 6.04
C ASN A 200 -1.96 39.87 7.13
#